data_AF-A0A0J0Y338-F1
#
_entry.id   AF-A0A0J0Y338-F1
#
_cell.length_a   1.000
_cell.length_b   1.000
_cell.length_c   1.000
_cell.angle_alpha   90.00
_cell.angle_beta   90.00
_cell.angle_gamma   90.00
#
_symmetry.space_group_name_H-M   'P 1'
#
loop_
_entity.id
_entity.type
_entity.pdbx_description
1 polymer ?
#
loop_
_entity_poly.entity_id
_entity_poly.type
_entity_poly.pdbx_seq_one_letter_code
_entity_poly.pdbx_strand_id
1 'polypeptide(L)'
;MKLAEITNYLESIAPLHYQEDYDNSGLIVGDPNMEIHAALIALDCVESIVDEAISAGCNLIITHHPIVFKGLKKFNGKNYVERVVLKAIRNGIALYAIHTNLDSIHTGVNARICERLGLTGTKVLSPKAGLLKKLVTYCPTGQAEQLRSALFYAGAGNIGNYSECSFNAEGFGTFKGNEQSDPFVGEQGIRHREPEVRIEVVFPTHVERKVLVALFENHPYEEVAYDIYKLENKHNLVGSGMVGWLEYDMDAYDFLHLVKDSMQAKVIRHTAPVGKRIKKVAVCGGAGSFLLREAIAAGADVFITADFKYHEFFDAEEKIIIADIGHFETEQFTSDLLLEIIQKKFTNFAIRLTEQNTNPINYLF
;
A
#
# COMPACT_ATOMS: atom_id res chain seq x y z
N MET A 1 5.23 -3.05 -24.16
CA MET A 1 4.41 -2.02 -23.46
C MET A 1 5.36 -1.02 -22.81
N LYS A 2 4.92 0.18 -22.46
CA LYS A 2 5.77 1.13 -21.72
C LYS A 2 5.89 0.74 -20.26
N LEU A 3 7.03 1.03 -19.65
CA LEU A 3 7.26 0.82 -18.21
C LEU A 3 6.19 1.51 -17.34
N ALA A 4 5.80 2.74 -17.70
CA ALA A 4 4.76 3.47 -16.99
C ALA A 4 3.42 2.72 -16.92
N GLU A 5 3.08 1.88 -17.90
CA GLU A 5 1.81 1.15 -17.88
C GLU A 5 1.76 0.13 -16.74
N ILE A 6 2.84 -0.62 -16.51
CA ILE A 6 2.90 -1.60 -15.41
C ILE A 6 3.09 -0.93 -14.06
N THR A 7 3.94 0.11 -13.97
CA THR A 7 4.16 0.81 -12.69
C THR A 7 2.92 1.55 -12.24
N ASN A 8 2.22 2.26 -13.14
CA ASN A 8 0.95 2.92 -12.80
C ASN A 8 -0.12 1.94 -12.33
N TYR A 9 -0.15 0.71 -12.89
CA TYR A 9 -1.07 -0.32 -12.43
C TYR A 9 -0.73 -0.80 -11.02
N LEU A 10 0.55 -1.09 -10.74
CA LEU A 10 1.00 -1.45 -9.39
C LEU A 10 0.73 -0.33 -8.38
N GLU A 11 1.00 0.92 -8.75
CA GLU A 11 0.71 2.11 -7.93
C GLU A 11 -0.79 2.39 -7.77
N SER A 12 -1.64 1.90 -8.68
CA SER A 12 -3.10 1.97 -8.48
C SER A 12 -3.61 1.00 -7.41
N ILE A 13 -2.85 -0.06 -7.13
CA ILE A 13 -3.16 -1.07 -6.11
C ILE A 13 -2.51 -0.68 -4.78
N ALA A 14 -1.22 -0.33 -4.82
CA ALA A 14 -0.44 0.13 -3.68
C ALA A 14 0.13 1.53 -3.96
N PRO A 15 -0.67 2.61 -3.78
CA PRO A 15 -0.20 3.98 -3.97
C PRO A 15 1.10 4.29 -3.23
N LEU A 16 2.03 4.97 -3.91
CA LEU A 16 3.32 5.36 -3.30
C LEU A 16 3.16 6.24 -2.05
N HIS A 17 2.02 6.92 -1.89
CA HIS A 17 1.72 7.73 -0.70
C HIS A 17 1.45 6.88 0.55
N TYR A 18 1.30 5.57 0.41
CA TYR A 18 1.08 4.67 1.55
C TYR A 18 2.38 4.11 2.14
N GLN A 19 3.53 4.37 1.51
CA GLN A 19 4.82 3.97 2.04
C GLN A 19 5.16 4.71 3.34
N GLU A 20 6.04 4.14 4.15
CA GLU A 20 6.61 4.82 5.33
C GLU A 20 7.59 5.93 4.92
N ASP A 21 7.78 6.93 5.78
CA ASP A 21 8.62 8.10 5.48
C ASP A 21 10.09 7.75 5.19
N TYR A 22 10.56 6.60 5.66
CA TYR A 22 11.93 6.11 5.43
C TYR A 22 12.08 5.28 4.16
N ASP A 23 10.96 4.91 3.52
CA ASP A 23 10.94 3.96 2.42
C ASP A 23 11.32 4.62 1.08
N ASN A 24 11.58 3.79 0.07
CA ASN A 24 11.88 4.23 -1.29
C ASN A 24 11.21 3.32 -2.33
N SER A 25 9.88 3.17 -2.23
CA SER A 25 9.05 2.47 -3.21
C SER A 25 8.90 3.28 -4.51
N GLY A 26 8.75 2.60 -5.65
CA GLY A 26 8.59 3.19 -6.98
C GLY A 26 9.71 2.82 -7.94
N LEU A 27 9.83 3.60 -9.03
CA LEU A 27 10.89 3.40 -10.04
C LEU A 27 12.24 3.89 -9.52
N ILE A 28 13.20 2.97 -9.35
CA ILE A 28 14.54 3.24 -8.82
C ILE A 28 15.56 3.46 -9.94
N VAL A 29 15.49 2.64 -10.99
CA VAL A 29 16.34 2.72 -12.19
C VAL A 29 15.47 2.54 -13.41
N GLY A 30 15.64 3.39 -14.42
CA GLY A 30 14.94 3.27 -15.70
C GLY A 30 14.29 4.59 -16.14
N ASP A 31 13.59 4.54 -17.26
CA ASP A 31 12.78 5.64 -17.80
C ASP A 31 11.33 5.15 -17.89
N PRO A 32 10.33 5.86 -17.32
CA PRO A 32 8.93 5.47 -17.44
C PRO A 32 8.44 5.25 -18.90
N ASN A 33 9.08 5.89 -19.87
CA ASN A 33 8.74 5.75 -21.29
C ASN A 33 9.43 4.59 -22.00
N MET A 34 10.35 3.88 -21.34
CA MET A 34 11.07 2.78 -21.98
C MET A 34 10.13 1.62 -22.31
N GLU A 35 10.40 0.95 -23.43
CA GLU A 35 9.69 -0.27 -23.78
C GLU A 35 10.19 -1.45 -22.95
N ILE A 36 9.26 -2.15 -22.33
CA ILE A 36 9.50 -3.39 -21.60
C ILE A 36 8.85 -4.56 -22.34
N HIS A 37 9.57 -5.68 -22.38
CA HIS A 37 9.12 -6.92 -23.00
C HIS A 37 9.03 -8.10 -22.01
N ALA A 38 9.81 -8.07 -20.93
CA ALA A 38 9.74 -9.09 -19.89
C ALA A 38 10.20 -8.56 -18.53
N ALA A 39 9.60 -9.09 -17.45
CA ALA A 39 9.96 -8.77 -16.08
C ALA A 39 10.38 -10.00 -15.27
N LEU A 40 11.36 -9.80 -14.39
CA LEU A 40 11.73 -10.74 -13.33
C LEU A 40 11.20 -10.19 -11.99
N ILE A 41 10.48 -11.02 -11.23
CA ILE A 41 10.00 -10.72 -9.89
C ILE A 41 10.92 -11.40 -8.88
N ALA A 42 11.35 -10.65 -7.87
CA ALA A 42 12.15 -11.16 -6.76
C ALA A 42 11.76 -10.49 -5.44
N LEU A 43 12.17 -11.06 -4.31
CA LEU A 43 12.04 -10.38 -3.01
C LEU A 43 13.07 -9.24 -2.91
N ASP A 44 14.35 -9.60 -3.11
CA ASP A 44 15.49 -8.69 -3.05
C ASP A 44 16.15 -8.53 -4.42
N CYS A 45 16.74 -7.36 -4.69
CA CYS A 45 17.51 -7.14 -5.92
C CYS A 45 19.01 -7.14 -5.63
N VAL A 46 19.64 -8.31 -5.68
CA VAL A 46 21.12 -8.47 -5.56
C VAL A 46 21.77 -8.71 -6.93
N GLU A 47 23.10 -8.76 -6.98
CA GLU A 47 23.84 -8.87 -8.26
C GLU A 47 23.45 -10.11 -9.08
N SER A 48 23.22 -11.25 -8.41
CA SER A 48 22.79 -12.49 -9.06
C SER A 48 21.38 -12.39 -9.68
N ILE A 49 20.50 -11.55 -9.13
CA ILE A 49 19.16 -11.30 -9.69
C ILE A 49 19.26 -10.49 -10.98
N VAL A 50 20.19 -9.54 -11.03
CA VAL A 50 20.47 -8.82 -12.29
C VAL A 50 21.08 -9.76 -13.32
N ASP A 51 21.99 -10.65 -12.93
CA ASP A 51 22.57 -11.65 -13.82
C ASP A 51 21.52 -12.64 -14.37
N GLU A 52 20.57 -13.06 -13.52
CA GLU A 52 19.43 -13.86 -13.92
C GLU A 52 18.53 -13.12 -14.91
N ALA A 53 18.19 -11.84 -14.63
CA ALA A 53 17.40 -11.02 -15.54
C ALA A 53 18.06 -10.88 -16.92
N ILE A 54 19.38 -10.63 -16.96
CA ILE A 54 20.16 -10.58 -18.21
C ILE A 54 20.05 -11.93 -18.95
N SER A 55 20.30 -13.04 -18.25
CA SER A 55 20.29 -14.39 -18.84
C SER A 55 18.91 -14.78 -19.36
N ALA A 56 17.86 -14.36 -18.67
CA ALA A 56 16.46 -14.61 -19.02
C ALA A 56 15.89 -13.64 -20.07
N GLY A 57 16.65 -12.61 -20.47
CA GLY A 57 16.18 -11.58 -21.39
C GLY A 57 15.07 -10.70 -20.78
N CYS A 58 15.10 -10.47 -19.47
CA CYS A 58 14.20 -9.54 -18.78
C CYS A 58 14.82 -8.14 -18.74
N ASN A 59 14.03 -7.12 -19.09
CA ASN A 59 14.47 -5.72 -19.06
C ASN A 59 13.76 -4.89 -17.97
N LEU A 60 13.07 -5.56 -17.06
CA LEU A 60 12.49 -5.02 -15.84
C LEU A 60 12.71 -6.02 -14.69
N ILE A 61 13.09 -5.53 -13.52
CA ILE A 61 13.09 -6.27 -12.26
C ILE A 61 12.12 -5.57 -11.32
N ILE A 62 11.17 -6.32 -10.77
CA ILE A 62 10.20 -5.85 -9.79
C ILE A 62 10.54 -6.53 -8.46
N THR A 63 10.85 -5.75 -7.43
CA THR A 63 11.16 -6.28 -6.10
C THR A 63 10.25 -5.76 -5.02
N HIS A 64 10.10 -6.55 -3.96
CA HIS A 64 9.50 -6.04 -2.73
C HIS A 64 10.46 -5.03 -2.09
N HIS A 65 11.70 -5.43 -1.82
CA HIS A 65 12.69 -4.56 -1.17
C HIS A 65 13.35 -3.59 -2.14
N PRO A 66 13.43 -2.29 -1.81
CA PRO A 66 14.15 -1.34 -2.62
C PRO A 66 15.66 -1.50 -2.40
N ILE A 67 16.39 -1.71 -3.49
CA ILE A 67 17.86 -1.81 -3.46
C ILE A 67 18.53 -0.51 -3.01
N VAL A 68 17.92 0.65 -3.31
CA VAL A 68 18.39 1.96 -2.85
C VAL A 68 17.50 2.41 -1.69
N PHE A 69 17.94 2.21 -0.46
CA PHE A 69 17.21 2.68 0.73
C PHE A 69 17.70 4.05 1.23
N LYS A 70 18.97 4.36 0.96
CA LYS A 70 19.60 5.65 1.29
C LYS A 70 20.20 6.24 0.02
N GLY A 71 20.08 7.55 -0.16
CA GLY A 71 20.57 8.24 -1.34
C GLY A 71 22.04 7.93 -1.65
N LEU A 72 22.30 7.45 -2.86
CA LEU A 72 23.64 7.17 -3.35
C LEU A 72 24.33 8.48 -3.77
N LYS A 73 25.54 8.72 -3.25
CA LYS A 73 26.35 9.90 -3.60
C LYS A 73 27.43 9.61 -4.64
N LYS A 74 27.70 8.34 -4.91
CA LYS A 74 28.75 7.85 -5.82
C LYS A 74 28.25 6.57 -6.50
N PHE A 75 28.75 6.33 -7.71
CA PHE A 75 28.45 5.15 -8.52
C PHE A 75 29.77 4.56 -9.03
N ASN A 76 30.61 4.09 -8.11
CA ASN A 76 31.91 3.49 -8.43
C ASN A 76 31.97 1.99 -8.10
N GLY A 77 30.85 1.40 -7.67
CA GLY A 77 30.72 -0.03 -7.43
C GLY A 77 31.34 -0.47 -6.09
N LYS A 78 31.50 0.44 -5.14
CA LYS A 78 32.17 0.15 -3.86
C LYS A 78 31.40 -0.85 -3.00
N ASN A 79 30.07 -0.83 -3.06
CA ASN A 79 29.18 -1.73 -2.31
C ASN A 79 28.21 -2.43 -3.26
N TYR A 80 27.49 -3.43 -2.76
CA TYR A 80 26.59 -4.24 -3.58
C TYR A 80 25.45 -3.40 -4.20
N VAL A 81 24.91 -2.41 -3.48
CA VAL A 81 23.88 -1.49 -3.98
C VAL A 81 24.36 -0.75 -5.22
N GLU A 82 25.55 -0.13 -5.14
CA GLU A 82 26.14 0.57 -6.29
C GLU A 82 26.43 -0.38 -7.45
N ARG A 83 26.89 -1.60 -7.19
CA ARG A 83 27.17 -2.59 -8.24
C ARG A 83 25.90 -3.05 -8.94
N VAL A 84 24.82 -3.30 -8.20
CA VAL A 84 23.50 -3.65 -8.75
C VAL A 84 22.97 -2.53 -9.62
N VAL A 85 22.94 -1.30 -9.12
CA VAL A 85 22.45 -0.14 -9.88
C VAL A 85 23.28 0.09 -11.14
N LEU A 86 24.61 0.07 -11.04
CA LEU A 86 25.49 0.19 -12.20
C LEU A 86 25.28 -0.92 -13.24
N LYS A 87 25.12 -2.17 -12.78
CA LYS A 87 24.89 -3.31 -13.66
C LYS A 87 23.54 -3.21 -14.36
N ALA A 88 22.47 -2.84 -13.65
CA ALA A 88 21.15 -2.63 -14.22
C ALA A 88 21.16 -1.53 -15.30
N ILE A 89 21.74 -0.37 -15.00
CA ILE A 89 21.88 0.76 -15.95
C ILE A 89 22.64 0.32 -17.21
N ARG A 90 23.78 -0.36 -17.06
CA ARG A 90 24.62 -0.78 -18.20
C ARG A 90 23.94 -1.79 -19.12
N ASN A 91 22.97 -2.55 -18.61
CA ASN A 91 22.25 -3.56 -19.37
C ASN A 91 20.83 -3.12 -19.76
N GLY A 92 20.46 -1.86 -19.53
CA GLY A 92 19.13 -1.35 -19.87
C GLY A 92 17.99 -2.03 -19.11
N ILE A 93 18.24 -2.44 -17.86
CA ILE A 93 17.26 -3.10 -17.00
C ILE A 93 16.69 -2.08 -16.03
N ALA A 94 15.37 -1.92 -16.02
CA ALA A 94 14.68 -1.11 -15.04
C ALA A 94 14.57 -1.83 -13.69
N LEU A 95 14.65 -1.10 -12.58
CA LEU A 95 14.44 -1.59 -11.22
C LEU A 95 13.27 -0.85 -10.61
N TYR A 96 12.22 -1.57 -10.24
CA TYR A 96 11.03 -1.03 -9.58
C TYR A 96 10.82 -1.74 -8.24
N ALA A 97 10.61 -0.97 -7.17
CA ALA A 97 10.37 -1.48 -5.82
C ALA A 97 8.93 -1.23 -5.37
N ILE A 98 8.35 -2.19 -4.65
CA ILE A 98 7.01 -2.11 -4.08
C ILE A 98 7.02 -2.73 -2.69
N HIS A 99 7.32 -1.89 -1.70
CA HIS A 99 7.71 -2.28 -0.36
C HIS A 99 6.60 -1.97 0.65
N THR A 100 6.81 -0.97 1.52
CA THR A 100 5.89 -0.67 2.62
C THR A 100 4.52 -0.18 2.17
N ASN A 101 4.41 0.36 0.94
CA ASN A 101 3.12 0.65 0.33
C ASN A 101 2.30 -0.62 0.09
N LEU A 102 2.92 -1.72 -0.30
CA LEU A 102 2.27 -3.03 -0.45
C LEU A 102 2.03 -3.70 0.90
N ASP A 103 2.94 -3.56 1.87
CA ASP A 103 2.70 -4.05 3.24
C ASP A 103 1.47 -3.40 3.87
N SER A 104 1.24 -2.13 3.53
CA SER A 104 0.19 -1.32 4.13
C SER A 104 -1.21 -1.66 3.62
N ILE A 105 -1.38 -2.21 2.41
CA ILE A 105 -2.72 -2.45 1.88
C ILE A 105 -3.32 -3.75 2.43
N HIS A 106 -4.62 -3.75 2.71
CA HIS A 106 -5.36 -4.91 3.24
C HIS A 106 -5.36 -6.17 2.35
N THR A 107 -4.89 -6.07 1.10
CA THR A 107 -4.71 -7.20 0.15
C THR A 107 -3.24 -7.48 -0.14
N GLY A 108 -2.33 -6.93 0.65
CA GLY A 108 -0.89 -6.96 0.42
C GLY A 108 -0.18 -8.11 1.10
N VAL A 109 1.09 -7.89 1.49
CA VAL A 109 1.96 -8.90 2.10
C VAL A 109 1.32 -9.53 3.34
N ASN A 110 0.82 -8.71 4.27
CA ASN A 110 0.17 -9.19 5.49
C ASN A 110 -1.10 -10.02 5.21
N ALA A 111 -1.80 -9.73 4.12
CA ALA A 111 -2.95 -10.50 3.66
C ALA A 111 -2.53 -11.89 3.16
N ARG A 112 -1.44 -11.95 2.38
CA ARG A 112 -0.85 -13.20 1.92
C ARG A 112 -0.37 -14.06 3.10
N ILE A 113 0.24 -13.47 4.14
CA ILE A 113 0.59 -14.22 5.37
C ILE A 113 -0.66 -14.84 6.01
N CYS A 114 -1.74 -14.07 6.16
CA CYS A 114 -2.97 -14.59 6.76
C CYS A 114 -3.63 -15.68 5.93
N GLU A 115 -3.61 -15.56 4.60
CA GLU A 115 -4.07 -16.61 3.67
C GLU A 115 -3.30 -17.92 3.88
N ARG A 116 -1.96 -17.83 3.95
CA ARG A 116 -1.08 -19.00 4.17
C ARG A 116 -1.32 -19.69 5.50
N LEU A 117 -1.72 -18.92 6.52
CA LEU A 117 -2.05 -19.42 7.86
C LEU A 117 -3.52 -19.82 8.02
N GLY A 118 -4.35 -19.69 6.97
CA GLY A 118 -5.77 -20.03 7.03
C GLY A 118 -6.59 -19.12 7.94
N LEU A 119 -6.15 -17.87 8.16
CA LEU A 119 -6.84 -16.91 9.01
C LEU A 119 -8.03 -16.28 8.28
N THR A 120 -9.14 -16.13 8.99
CA THR A 120 -10.39 -15.57 8.48
C THR A 120 -10.77 -14.29 9.22
N GLY A 121 -11.74 -13.54 8.67
CA GLY A 121 -12.24 -12.31 9.28
C GLY A 121 -11.18 -11.22 9.43
N THR A 122 -10.19 -11.21 8.53
CA THR A 122 -8.99 -10.42 8.69
C THR A 122 -9.21 -8.92 8.58
N LYS A 123 -8.41 -8.14 9.31
CA LYS A 123 -8.43 -6.68 9.28
C LYS A 123 -7.04 -6.11 9.57
N VAL A 124 -6.73 -4.93 9.02
CA VAL A 124 -5.50 -4.20 9.31
C VAL A 124 -5.33 -4.02 10.82
N LEU A 125 -4.14 -4.33 11.34
CA LEU A 125 -3.85 -4.29 12.78
C LEU A 125 -3.70 -2.85 13.27
N SER A 126 -2.91 -2.03 12.58
CA SER A 126 -2.70 -0.61 12.89
C SER A 126 -3.05 0.29 11.70
N PRO A 127 -4.34 0.66 11.54
CA PRO A 127 -4.77 1.53 10.45
C PRO A 127 -4.15 2.94 10.50
N LYS A 128 -3.67 3.44 9.35
CA LYS A 128 -3.05 4.76 9.21
C LYS A 128 -4.09 5.89 9.25
N ALA A 129 -3.77 6.97 9.96
CA ALA A 129 -4.53 8.22 9.95
C ALA A 129 -3.92 9.22 8.95
N GLY A 130 -4.63 10.33 8.69
CA GLY A 130 -4.11 11.41 7.84
C GLY A 130 -4.05 11.11 6.34
N LEU A 131 -4.55 9.94 5.91
CA LEU A 131 -4.64 9.54 4.51
C LEU A 131 -5.94 9.97 3.83
N LEU A 132 -6.85 10.62 4.55
CA LEU A 132 -8.16 11.02 4.07
C LEU A 132 -8.36 12.53 4.17
N LYS A 133 -9.04 13.08 3.17
CA LYS A 133 -9.51 14.47 3.12
C LYS A 133 -10.99 14.50 2.78
N LYS A 134 -11.63 15.61 3.11
CA LYS A 134 -13.02 15.91 2.74
C LYS A 134 -13.06 17.13 1.85
N LEU A 135 -13.70 17.02 0.69
CA LEU A 135 -14.07 18.14 -0.16
C LEU A 135 -15.48 18.56 0.22
N VAL A 136 -15.67 19.85 0.42
CA VAL A 136 -16.98 20.50 0.46
C VAL A 136 -17.02 21.52 -0.67
N THR A 137 -18.04 21.48 -1.51
CA THR A 137 -18.24 22.47 -2.57
C THR A 137 -19.73 22.77 -2.74
N TYR A 138 -20.05 23.79 -3.52
CA TYR A 138 -21.39 24.35 -3.64
C TYR A 138 -21.70 24.52 -5.12
N CYS A 139 -22.73 23.83 -5.60
CA CYS A 139 -23.06 23.79 -7.02
C CYS A 139 -24.54 24.11 -7.23
N PRO A 140 -24.92 24.88 -8.26
CA PRO A 140 -26.32 25.07 -8.63
C PRO A 140 -27.08 23.75 -8.72
N THR A 141 -28.33 23.77 -8.25
CA THR A 141 -29.14 22.55 -8.09
C THR A 141 -29.24 21.72 -9.38
N GLY A 142 -29.33 22.37 -10.55
CA GLY A 142 -29.43 21.69 -11.84
C GLY A 142 -28.16 20.97 -12.30
N GLN A 143 -26.99 21.33 -11.77
CA GLN A 143 -25.68 20.79 -12.18
C GLN A 143 -25.06 19.87 -11.11
N ALA A 144 -25.67 19.79 -9.91
CA ALA A 144 -25.13 19.08 -8.77
C ALA A 144 -24.88 17.57 -9.04
N GLU A 145 -25.77 16.89 -9.77
CA GLU A 145 -25.60 15.46 -10.12
C GLU A 145 -24.42 15.23 -11.05
N GLN A 146 -24.29 16.05 -12.10
CA GLN A 146 -23.21 15.94 -13.07
C GLN A 146 -21.85 16.14 -12.39
N LEU A 147 -21.74 17.19 -11.57
CA LEU A 147 -20.52 17.47 -10.82
C LEU A 147 -20.17 16.30 -9.88
N ARG A 148 -21.14 15.81 -9.12
CA ARG A 148 -20.95 14.70 -8.18
C ARG A 148 -20.47 13.43 -8.89
N SER A 149 -21.07 13.08 -10.03
CA SER A 149 -20.62 11.96 -10.88
C SER A 149 -19.16 12.13 -11.33
N ALA A 150 -18.76 13.35 -11.72
CA ALA A 150 -17.37 13.64 -12.11
C ALA A 150 -16.39 13.48 -10.94
N LEU A 151 -16.76 13.91 -9.74
CA LEU A 151 -15.96 13.74 -8.52
C LEU A 151 -15.77 12.24 -8.19
N PHE A 152 -16.82 11.44 -8.34
CA PHE A 152 -16.74 10.00 -8.12
C PHE A 152 -15.83 9.30 -9.13
N TYR A 153 -15.95 9.65 -10.41
CA TYR A 153 -15.05 9.14 -11.45
C TYR A 153 -13.58 9.48 -11.18
N ALA A 154 -13.31 10.65 -10.57
CA ALA A 154 -11.99 11.07 -10.15
C ALA A 154 -11.45 10.32 -8.91
N GLY A 155 -12.27 9.49 -8.26
CA GLY A 155 -11.89 8.64 -7.13
C GLY A 155 -12.41 9.11 -5.77
N ALA A 156 -13.22 10.17 -5.70
CA ALA A 156 -13.87 10.59 -4.46
C ALA A 156 -15.05 9.66 -4.09
N GLY A 157 -15.41 9.61 -2.81
CA GLY A 157 -16.56 8.85 -2.33
C GLY A 157 -16.34 7.34 -2.23
N ASN A 158 -15.11 6.85 -2.34
CA ASN A 158 -14.76 5.46 -2.08
C ASN A 158 -14.43 5.27 -0.59
N ILE A 159 -15.32 4.61 0.16
CA ILE A 159 -15.18 4.40 1.60
C ILE A 159 -15.47 2.92 1.93
N GLY A 160 -14.42 2.17 2.27
CA GLY A 160 -14.55 0.74 2.57
C GLY A 160 -15.11 -0.02 1.37
N ASN A 161 -16.24 -0.70 1.56
CA ASN A 161 -16.92 -1.48 0.52
C ASN A 161 -17.98 -0.68 -0.27
N TYR A 162 -18.03 0.63 -0.10
CA TYR A 162 -19.00 1.50 -0.76
C TYR A 162 -18.28 2.50 -1.68
N SER A 163 -18.84 2.71 -2.86
CA SER A 163 -18.44 3.74 -3.82
C SER A 163 -19.48 4.86 -3.86
N GLU A 164 -19.14 5.97 -4.51
CA GLU A 164 -20.09 7.08 -4.78
C GLU A 164 -20.73 7.67 -3.51
N CYS A 165 -20.00 7.61 -2.39
CA CYS A 165 -20.45 8.16 -1.12
C CYS A 165 -20.35 9.70 -1.11
N SER A 166 -21.49 10.36 -0.94
CA SER A 166 -21.55 11.81 -0.70
C SER A 166 -22.66 12.16 0.29
N PHE A 167 -22.54 13.32 0.93
CA PHE A 167 -23.64 13.97 1.63
C PHE A 167 -24.00 15.27 0.92
N ASN A 168 -25.30 15.57 0.85
CA ASN A 168 -25.80 16.71 0.09
C ASN A 168 -26.81 17.48 0.95
N ALA A 169 -26.74 18.80 0.93
CA ALA A 169 -27.70 19.66 1.60
C ALA A 169 -28.08 20.84 0.70
N GLU A 170 -29.38 21.08 0.53
CA GLU A 170 -29.88 22.24 -0.21
C GLU A 170 -29.72 23.51 0.62
N GLY A 171 -29.39 24.61 -0.06
CA GLY A 171 -29.24 25.92 0.54
C GLY A 171 -29.27 27.01 -0.52
N PHE A 172 -28.76 28.18 -0.15
CA PHE A 172 -28.56 29.26 -1.11
C PHE A 172 -27.20 29.91 -0.90
N GLY A 173 -26.48 30.11 -2.00
CA GLY A 173 -25.30 30.96 -2.05
C GLY A 173 -25.72 32.41 -2.23
N THR A 174 -24.89 33.34 -1.75
CA THR A 174 -25.00 34.75 -2.13
C THR A 174 -23.65 35.26 -2.55
N PHE A 175 -23.60 35.92 -3.69
CA PHE A 175 -22.37 36.51 -4.22
C PHE A 175 -22.68 37.82 -4.95
N LYS A 176 -21.67 38.65 -5.13
CA LYS A 176 -21.74 39.89 -5.90
C LYS A 176 -20.48 39.97 -6.74
N GLY A 177 -20.61 39.69 -8.03
CA GLY A 177 -19.52 39.83 -9.00
C GLY A 177 -19.03 41.28 -9.08
N ASN A 178 -17.75 41.47 -9.40
CA ASN A 178 -17.20 42.78 -9.70
C ASN A 178 -17.39 43.07 -11.22
N GLU A 179 -16.77 44.13 -11.73
CA GLU A 179 -16.86 44.50 -13.16
C GLU A 179 -16.12 43.53 -14.10
N GLN A 180 -15.31 42.62 -13.55
CA GLN A 180 -14.50 41.65 -14.30
C GLN A 180 -15.07 40.23 -14.29
N SER A 181 -16.09 39.94 -13.47
CA SER A 181 -16.67 38.60 -13.35
C SER A 181 -17.50 38.22 -14.57
N ASP A 182 -17.49 36.95 -14.98
CA ASP A 182 -18.40 36.38 -15.99
C ASP A 182 -19.36 35.39 -15.32
N PRO A 183 -20.41 35.88 -14.61
CA PRO A 183 -21.25 35.02 -13.81
C PRO A 183 -22.11 34.09 -14.66
N PHE A 184 -22.03 32.79 -14.39
CA PHE A 184 -22.95 31.80 -14.98
C PHE A 184 -24.43 32.10 -14.68
N VAL A 185 -24.72 32.65 -13.49
CA VAL A 185 -26.04 33.14 -13.06
C VAL A 185 -25.89 34.46 -12.28
N GLY A 186 -26.85 35.37 -12.46
CA GLY A 186 -26.84 36.70 -11.86
C GLY A 186 -26.23 37.77 -12.78
N GLU A 187 -26.02 38.98 -12.23
CA GLU A 187 -25.50 40.15 -12.98
C GLU A 187 -24.30 40.78 -12.25
N GLN A 188 -23.35 41.31 -13.02
CA GLN A 188 -22.17 42.02 -12.49
C GLN A 188 -22.57 43.19 -11.59
N GLY A 189 -21.87 43.37 -10.47
CA GLY A 189 -22.11 44.48 -9.54
C GLY A 189 -23.39 44.37 -8.70
N ILE A 190 -24.24 43.36 -8.96
CA ILE A 190 -25.50 43.13 -8.24
C ILE A 190 -25.36 41.88 -7.36
N ARG A 191 -25.89 41.93 -6.14
CA ARG A 191 -25.92 40.75 -5.27
C ARG A 191 -26.94 39.76 -5.82
N HIS A 192 -26.49 38.57 -6.18
CA HIS A 192 -27.33 37.46 -6.58
C HIS A 192 -27.54 36.47 -5.42
N ARG A 193 -28.65 35.74 -5.46
CA ARG A 193 -28.96 34.64 -4.55
C ARG A 193 -29.37 33.44 -5.38
N GLU A 194 -28.60 32.36 -5.33
CA GLU A 194 -28.81 31.17 -6.15
C GLU A 194 -29.14 29.95 -5.27
N PRO A 195 -30.14 29.11 -5.63
CA PRO A 195 -30.33 27.80 -5.01
C PRO A 195 -29.18 26.83 -5.34
N GLU A 196 -28.46 26.40 -4.31
CA GLU A 196 -27.28 25.55 -4.44
C GLU A 196 -27.40 24.28 -3.60
N VAL A 197 -26.67 23.25 -4.02
CA VAL A 197 -26.43 22.04 -3.25
C VAL A 197 -25.01 22.09 -2.71
N ARG A 198 -24.89 22.03 -1.38
CA ARG A 198 -23.64 21.76 -0.69
C ARG A 198 -23.32 20.28 -0.82
N ILE A 199 -22.27 19.95 -1.56
CA ILE A 199 -21.81 18.58 -1.83
C ILE A 199 -20.60 18.29 -0.96
N GLU A 200 -20.63 17.17 -0.27
CA GLU A 200 -19.56 16.70 0.60
C GLU A 200 -19.09 15.30 0.20
N VAL A 201 -17.78 15.14 -0.06
CA VAL A 201 -17.19 13.85 -0.41
C VAL A 201 -15.87 13.62 0.33
N VAL A 202 -15.61 12.39 0.77
CA VAL A 202 -14.33 11.98 1.35
C VAL A 202 -13.49 11.30 0.27
N PHE A 203 -12.18 11.55 0.26
CA PHE A 203 -11.27 10.96 -0.72
C PHE A 203 -9.87 10.76 -0.14
N PRO A 204 -9.08 9.79 -0.66
CA PRO A 204 -7.68 9.61 -0.29
C PRO A 204 -6.80 10.80 -0.69
N THR A 205 -5.82 11.18 0.12
CA THR A 205 -4.92 12.32 -0.15
C THR A 205 -4.24 12.27 -1.52
N HIS A 206 -3.86 11.09 -1.99
CA HIS A 206 -3.15 10.93 -3.26
C HIS A 206 -4.01 11.20 -4.52
N VAL A 207 -5.34 11.20 -4.40
CA VAL A 207 -6.24 11.52 -5.54
C VAL A 207 -6.67 12.99 -5.57
N GLU A 208 -6.25 13.81 -4.61
CA GLU A 208 -6.67 15.20 -4.46
C GLU A 208 -6.57 16.00 -5.75
N ARG A 209 -5.42 15.92 -6.44
CA ARG A 209 -5.24 16.63 -7.71
C ARG A 209 -6.27 16.22 -8.76
N LYS A 210 -6.57 14.93 -8.88
CA LYS A 210 -7.57 14.43 -9.84
C LYS A 210 -8.97 14.93 -9.48
N VAL A 211 -9.30 14.89 -8.19
CA VAL A 211 -10.58 15.37 -7.67
C VAL A 211 -10.75 16.87 -7.89
N LEU A 212 -9.71 17.67 -7.66
CA LEU A 212 -9.76 19.12 -7.89
C LEU A 212 -9.84 19.47 -9.38
N VAL A 213 -9.10 18.77 -10.25
CA VAL A 213 -9.24 18.96 -11.70
C VAL A 213 -10.67 18.63 -12.14
N ALA A 214 -11.22 17.49 -11.70
CA ALA A 214 -12.60 17.12 -12.02
C ALA A 214 -13.62 18.13 -11.48
N LEU A 215 -13.38 18.69 -10.30
CA LEU A 215 -14.18 19.79 -9.75
C LEU A 215 -14.17 20.98 -10.71
N PHE A 216 -13.01 21.53 -11.03
CA PHE A 216 -12.92 22.76 -11.83
C PHE A 216 -13.40 22.58 -13.29
N GLU A 217 -13.16 21.42 -13.90
CA GLU A 217 -13.58 21.16 -15.28
C GLU A 217 -15.10 20.93 -15.42
N ASN A 218 -15.79 20.54 -14.34
CA ASN A 218 -17.21 20.18 -14.39
C ASN A 218 -18.10 21.12 -13.57
N HIS A 219 -17.53 22.13 -12.93
CA HIS A 219 -18.29 23.15 -12.21
C HIS A 219 -18.81 24.22 -13.20
N PRO A 220 -20.07 24.67 -13.08
CA PRO A 220 -20.61 25.68 -13.99
C PRO A 220 -20.02 27.10 -13.76
N TYR A 221 -19.50 27.37 -12.56
CA TYR A 221 -18.93 28.67 -12.22
C TYR A 221 -17.46 28.78 -12.62
N GLU A 222 -17.05 29.97 -13.09
CA GLU A 222 -15.66 30.32 -13.36
C GLU A 222 -14.78 30.23 -12.09
N GLU A 223 -15.29 30.75 -10.98
CA GLU A 223 -14.61 30.79 -9.68
C GLU A 223 -15.34 29.84 -8.72
N VAL A 224 -14.75 28.66 -8.50
CA VAL A 224 -15.38 27.60 -7.73
C VAL A 224 -15.09 27.76 -6.25
N ALA A 225 -16.13 27.90 -5.43
CA ALA A 225 -16.02 27.87 -3.97
C ALA A 225 -15.91 26.43 -3.48
N TYR A 226 -14.83 26.13 -2.74
CA TYR A 226 -14.64 24.81 -2.12
C TYR A 226 -13.74 24.88 -0.89
N ASP A 227 -13.91 23.90 -0.02
CA ASP A 227 -13.12 23.69 1.19
C ASP A 227 -12.49 22.29 1.18
N ILE A 228 -11.24 22.20 1.61
CA ILE A 228 -10.55 20.92 1.85
C ILE A 228 -10.25 20.77 3.33
N TYR A 229 -10.90 19.80 3.97
CA TYR A 229 -10.65 19.46 5.37
C TYR A 229 -9.73 18.25 5.45
N LYS A 230 -8.67 18.35 6.26
CA LYS A 230 -7.89 17.18 6.68
C LYS A 230 -8.72 16.38 7.68
N LEU A 231 -8.74 15.07 7.52
CA LEU A 231 -9.46 14.18 8.42
C LEU A 231 -8.48 13.38 9.29
N GLU A 232 -8.79 13.27 10.57
CA GLU A 232 -8.08 12.39 11.51
C GLU A 232 -8.59 10.94 11.43
N ASN A 233 -9.62 10.69 10.63
CA ASN A 233 -10.16 9.36 10.36
C ASN A 233 -9.03 8.40 9.94
N LYS A 234 -9.08 7.19 10.51
CA LYS A 234 -8.20 6.10 10.08
C LYS A 234 -8.73 5.47 8.80
N HIS A 235 -7.82 5.13 7.90
CA HIS A 235 -8.12 4.39 6.69
C HIS A 235 -8.10 2.88 6.99
N ASN A 236 -9.25 2.27 7.24
CA ASN A 236 -9.32 0.88 7.73
C ASN A 236 -8.73 -0.18 6.78
N LEU A 237 -8.56 0.15 5.50
CA LEU A 237 -7.95 -0.73 4.49
C LEU A 237 -6.45 -0.48 4.26
N VAL A 238 -5.85 0.46 4.99
CA VAL A 238 -4.44 0.85 4.85
C VAL A 238 -3.79 1.02 6.22
N GLY A 239 -2.73 0.27 6.47
CA GLY A 239 -1.91 0.37 7.67
C GLY A 239 -1.08 -0.88 7.91
N SER A 240 -0.34 -0.90 9.01
CA SER A 240 0.69 -1.91 9.23
C SER A 240 0.11 -3.15 9.94
N GLY A 241 0.57 -4.32 9.51
CA GLY A 241 0.17 -5.61 10.05
C GLY A 241 -1.29 -5.98 9.82
N MET A 242 -1.65 -7.22 10.16
CA MET A 242 -3.02 -7.70 10.08
C MET A 242 -3.36 -8.56 11.29
N VAL A 243 -4.64 -8.63 11.64
CA VAL A 243 -5.16 -9.54 12.66
C VAL A 243 -6.32 -10.35 12.10
N GLY A 244 -6.35 -11.63 12.42
CA GLY A 244 -7.35 -12.58 11.95
C GLY A 244 -7.64 -13.67 12.97
N TRP A 245 -8.53 -14.58 12.60
CA TRP A 245 -8.98 -15.67 13.45
C TRP A 245 -8.84 -17.02 12.78
N LEU A 246 -8.35 -18.01 13.53
CA LEU A 246 -8.46 -19.42 13.16
C LEU A 246 -9.93 -19.86 13.20
N GLU A 247 -10.31 -20.77 12.31
CA GLU A 247 -11.67 -21.34 12.32
C GLU A 247 -11.96 -22.09 13.63
N TYR A 248 -10.99 -22.87 14.11
CA TYR A 248 -11.03 -23.58 15.39
C TYR A 248 -9.83 -23.23 16.24
N ASP A 249 -10.02 -23.21 17.55
CA ASP A 249 -8.93 -22.99 18.49
C ASP A 249 -7.87 -24.10 18.33
N MET A 250 -6.60 -23.78 18.51
CA MET A 250 -5.49 -24.70 18.33
C MET A 250 -4.58 -24.69 19.57
N ASP A 251 -3.90 -25.79 19.90
CA ASP A 251 -2.87 -25.74 20.93
C ASP A 251 -1.72 -24.82 20.48
N ALA A 252 -1.06 -24.15 21.42
CA ALA A 252 0.00 -23.21 21.10
C ALA A 252 1.14 -23.86 20.30
N TYR A 253 1.58 -25.07 20.66
CA TYR A 253 2.66 -25.74 19.94
C TYR A 253 2.19 -26.30 18.60
N ASP A 254 0.99 -26.86 18.53
CA ASP A 254 0.38 -27.29 17.26
C ASP A 254 0.29 -26.12 16.28
N PHE A 255 -0.08 -24.94 16.78
CA PHE A 255 -0.12 -23.71 15.97
C PHE A 255 1.27 -23.27 15.52
N LEU A 256 2.28 -23.31 16.39
CA LEU A 256 3.66 -22.99 15.98
C LEU A 256 4.18 -23.98 14.93
N HIS A 257 3.80 -25.26 15.01
CA HIS A 257 4.10 -26.24 13.96
C HIS A 257 3.38 -25.91 12.64
N LEU A 258 2.09 -25.55 12.69
CA LEU A 258 1.35 -25.07 11.53
C LEU A 258 2.06 -23.88 10.87
N VAL A 259 2.44 -22.86 11.67
CA VAL A 259 3.16 -21.68 11.16
C VAL A 259 4.45 -22.07 10.48
N LYS A 260 5.22 -22.98 11.11
CA LYS A 260 6.48 -23.49 10.57
C LYS A 260 6.29 -24.10 9.19
N ASP A 261 5.28 -24.95 9.03
CA ASP A 261 5.00 -25.66 7.77
C ASP A 261 4.40 -24.71 6.71
N SER A 262 3.37 -23.94 7.07
CA SER A 262 2.67 -23.01 6.16
C SER A 262 3.59 -21.91 5.62
N MET A 263 4.50 -21.41 6.45
CA MET A 263 5.44 -20.34 6.10
C MET A 263 6.80 -20.88 5.67
N GLN A 264 6.98 -22.21 5.58
CA GLN A 264 8.25 -22.86 5.23
C GLN A 264 9.42 -22.38 6.09
N ALA A 265 9.16 -22.04 7.36
CA ALA A 265 10.17 -21.56 8.28
C ALA A 265 11.00 -22.73 8.80
N LYS A 266 12.32 -22.56 8.84
CA LYS A 266 13.19 -23.65 9.33
C LYS A 266 13.23 -23.73 10.85
N VAL A 267 13.15 -22.58 11.53
CA VAL A 267 13.08 -22.43 12.98
C VAL A 267 12.07 -21.34 13.33
N ILE A 268 11.54 -21.40 14.55
CA ILE A 268 10.74 -20.30 15.12
C ILE A 268 11.33 -19.96 16.47
N ARG A 269 11.69 -18.69 16.68
CA ARG A 269 12.07 -18.18 17.99
C ARG A 269 10.80 -17.62 18.64
N HIS A 270 10.43 -18.14 19.80
CA HIS A 270 9.19 -17.72 20.43
C HIS A 270 9.32 -17.53 21.95
N THR A 271 8.46 -16.68 22.52
CA THR A 271 8.26 -16.63 23.98
C THR A 271 7.59 -17.90 24.48
N ALA A 272 7.66 -18.16 25.79
CA ALA A 272 6.87 -19.22 26.40
C ALA A 272 5.37 -19.04 26.06
N PRO A 273 4.64 -20.12 25.71
CA PRO A 273 3.21 -20.04 25.47
C PRO A 273 2.43 -19.48 26.66
N VAL A 274 1.65 -18.43 26.41
CA VAL A 274 0.76 -17.80 27.39
C VAL A 274 -0.67 -18.22 27.02
N GLY A 275 -1.32 -19.01 27.89
CA GLY A 275 -2.56 -19.66 27.52
C GLY A 275 -2.33 -20.85 26.58
N LYS A 276 -3.15 -21.90 26.71
CA LYS A 276 -2.93 -23.14 25.94
C LYS A 276 -3.55 -23.12 24.55
N ARG A 277 -4.33 -22.09 24.20
CA ARG A 277 -5.17 -22.09 23.00
C ARG A 277 -5.00 -20.81 22.20
N ILE A 278 -4.74 -20.96 20.90
CA ILE A 278 -4.61 -19.89 19.92
C ILE A 278 -5.90 -19.82 19.12
N LYS A 279 -6.46 -18.62 19.01
CA LYS A 279 -7.63 -18.33 18.19
C LYS A 279 -7.43 -17.07 17.37
N LYS A 280 -6.93 -16.01 17.98
CA LYS A 280 -6.71 -14.71 17.34
C LYS A 280 -5.23 -14.48 17.11
N VAL A 281 -4.86 -14.23 15.86
CA VAL A 281 -3.47 -14.15 15.42
C VAL A 281 -3.22 -12.77 14.82
N ALA A 282 -2.21 -12.07 15.31
CA ALA A 282 -1.67 -10.88 14.68
C ALA A 282 -0.44 -11.25 13.86
N VAL A 283 -0.25 -10.59 12.71
CA VAL A 283 0.89 -10.80 11.82
C VAL A 283 1.47 -9.47 11.34
N CYS A 284 2.79 -9.43 11.12
CA CYS A 284 3.47 -8.38 10.38
C CYS A 284 4.62 -8.99 9.60
N GLY A 285 4.62 -8.84 8.28
CA GLY A 285 5.77 -9.15 7.44
C GLY A 285 7.01 -8.36 7.88
N GLY A 286 8.18 -8.98 7.75
CA GLY A 286 9.46 -8.35 8.04
C GLY A 286 9.62 -7.95 9.51
N ALA A 287 10.24 -6.81 9.74
CA ALA A 287 10.60 -6.31 11.07
C ALA A 287 9.41 -5.61 11.78
N GLY A 288 8.53 -6.38 12.41
CA GLY A 288 7.27 -5.90 12.98
C GLY A 288 7.24 -5.60 14.48
N SER A 289 8.38 -5.58 15.19
CA SER A 289 8.41 -5.42 16.66
C SER A 289 7.72 -4.14 17.16
N PHE A 290 7.66 -3.10 16.33
CA PHE A 290 6.95 -1.85 16.62
C PHE A 290 5.42 -2.00 16.79
N LEU A 291 4.82 -3.10 16.31
CA LEU A 291 3.38 -3.39 16.40
C LEU A 291 2.98 -4.26 17.59
N LEU A 292 3.93 -4.63 18.46
CA LEU A 292 3.63 -5.52 19.59
C LEU A 292 2.54 -4.95 20.50
N ARG A 293 2.54 -3.63 20.74
CA ARG A 293 1.52 -2.98 21.58
C ARG A 293 0.14 -3.06 20.96
N GLU A 294 0.04 -2.87 19.65
CA GLU A 294 -1.19 -2.98 18.88
C GLU A 294 -1.70 -4.43 18.85
N ALA A 295 -0.80 -5.41 18.70
CA ALA A 295 -1.15 -6.83 18.77
C ALA A 295 -1.74 -7.21 20.14
N ILE A 296 -1.10 -6.76 21.24
CA ILE A 296 -1.60 -6.94 22.61
C ILE A 296 -2.94 -6.22 22.80
N ALA A 297 -3.07 -4.96 22.36
CA ALA A 297 -4.31 -4.19 22.49
C ALA A 297 -5.46 -4.77 21.66
N ALA A 298 -5.14 -5.42 20.54
CA ALA A 298 -6.09 -6.20 19.76
C ALA A 298 -6.48 -7.51 20.47
N GLY A 299 -5.77 -7.93 21.52
CA GLY A 299 -6.01 -9.20 22.22
C GLY A 299 -5.68 -10.42 21.36
N ALA A 300 -4.65 -10.31 20.52
CA ALA A 300 -4.13 -11.48 19.82
C ALA A 300 -3.44 -12.43 20.81
N ASP A 301 -3.59 -13.73 20.59
CA ASP A 301 -2.95 -14.77 21.41
C ASP A 301 -1.47 -14.95 21.01
N VAL A 302 -1.17 -14.67 19.74
CA VAL A 302 0.18 -14.75 19.16
C VAL A 302 0.38 -13.65 18.12
N PHE A 303 1.59 -13.09 18.12
CA PHE A 303 2.07 -12.11 17.14
C PHE A 303 3.21 -12.74 16.32
N ILE A 304 2.97 -12.95 15.03
CA ILE A 304 3.92 -13.54 14.08
C ILE A 304 4.60 -12.42 13.31
N THR A 305 5.93 -12.36 13.37
CA THR A 305 6.72 -11.40 12.60
C THR A 305 8.19 -11.86 12.54
N ALA A 306 9.14 -10.96 12.33
CA ALA A 306 10.56 -11.22 12.34
C ALA A 306 11.37 -10.09 13.00
N ASP A 307 12.69 -10.31 13.06
CA ASP A 307 13.72 -9.38 13.52
C ASP A 307 13.57 -8.87 14.96
N PHE A 308 12.93 -9.66 15.82
CA PHE A 308 12.94 -9.38 17.25
C PHE A 308 14.36 -9.53 17.81
N LYS A 309 14.77 -8.53 18.59
CA LYS A 309 15.99 -8.56 19.40
C LYS A 309 15.72 -9.23 20.73
N TYR A 310 16.78 -9.73 21.36
CA TYR A 310 16.69 -10.47 22.63
C TYR A 310 15.85 -9.77 23.70
N HIS A 311 16.07 -8.46 23.93
CA HIS A 311 15.34 -7.74 24.97
C HIS A 311 13.87 -7.45 24.60
N GLU A 312 13.54 -7.38 23.31
CA GLU A 312 12.17 -7.13 22.85
C GLU A 312 11.25 -8.34 23.11
N PHE A 313 11.80 -9.56 23.30
CA PHE A 313 11.00 -10.72 23.71
C PHE A 313 10.40 -10.57 25.12
N PHE A 314 11.02 -9.78 26.01
CA PHE A 314 10.47 -9.55 27.36
C PHE A 314 9.23 -8.64 27.34
N ASP A 315 9.07 -7.82 26.29
CA ASP A 315 7.95 -6.88 26.15
C ASP A 315 6.60 -7.59 25.93
N ALA A 316 6.62 -8.90 25.64
CA ALA A 316 5.43 -9.74 25.65
C ALA A 316 4.74 -9.75 27.03
N GLU A 317 5.52 -9.65 28.12
CA GLU A 317 5.06 -9.62 29.52
C GLU A 317 3.95 -10.64 29.87
N GLU A 318 4.07 -11.89 29.39
CA GLU A 318 3.06 -12.93 29.58
C GLU A 318 1.63 -12.52 29.11
N LYS A 319 1.53 -11.63 28.11
CA LYS A 319 0.24 -11.18 27.52
C LYS A 319 -0.04 -11.78 26.15
N ILE A 320 1.00 -12.15 25.42
CA ILE A 320 0.94 -12.65 24.05
C ILE A 320 2.15 -13.54 23.77
N ILE A 321 2.01 -14.48 22.83
CA ILE A 321 3.17 -15.19 22.28
C ILE A 321 3.81 -14.33 21.20
N ILE A 322 5.09 -14.01 21.32
CA ILE A 322 5.87 -13.50 20.17
C ILE A 322 6.40 -14.71 19.42
N ALA A 323 6.15 -14.78 18.11
CA ALA A 323 6.72 -15.79 17.22
C ALA A 323 7.50 -15.10 16.11
N ASP A 324 8.83 -15.08 16.25
CA ASP A 324 9.75 -14.63 15.23
C ASP A 324 10.11 -15.80 14.31
N ILE A 325 9.63 -15.74 13.07
CA ILE A 325 9.76 -16.84 12.08
C ILE A 325 10.83 -16.58 11.01
N GLY A 326 11.50 -15.43 11.09
CA GLY A 326 12.47 -14.97 10.08
C GLY A 326 11.88 -14.03 9.02
N HIS A 327 12.66 -13.04 8.62
CA HIS A 327 12.22 -11.93 7.76
C HIS A 327 11.87 -12.44 6.35
N PHE A 328 12.80 -13.18 5.74
CA PHE A 328 12.58 -13.82 4.45
C PHE A 328 11.36 -14.74 4.48
N GLU A 329 11.22 -15.53 5.55
CA GLU A 329 10.14 -16.50 5.71
C GLU A 329 8.76 -15.83 5.72
N THR A 330 8.63 -14.64 6.32
CA THR A 330 7.39 -13.87 6.33
C THR A 330 7.01 -13.29 4.97
N GLU A 331 7.96 -13.05 4.08
CA GLU A 331 7.76 -12.24 2.87
C GLU A 331 8.03 -12.98 1.55
N GLN A 332 8.60 -14.19 1.59
CA GLN A 332 8.95 -14.96 0.39
C GLN A 332 7.76 -15.16 -0.59
N PHE A 333 6.52 -15.17 -0.07
CA PHE A 333 5.30 -15.30 -0.88
C PHE A 333 4.85 -14.01 -1.57
N THR A 334 5.52 -12.88 -1.31
CA THR A 334 5.23 -11.59 -1.95
C THR A 334 5.51 -11.65 -3.46
N SER A 335 6.47 -12.48 -3.88
CA SER A 335 6.76 -12.66 -5.31
C SER A 335 5.60 -13.32 -6.05
N ASP A 336 4.96 -14.34 -5.45
CA ASP A 336 3.74 -14.96 -6.00
C ASP A 336 2.57 -13.97 -6.05
N LEU A 337 2.39 -13.19 -4.97
CA LEU A 337 1.36 -12.15 -4.90
C LEU A 337 1.52 -11.13 -6.04
N LEU A 338 2.75 -10.65 -6.28
CA LEU A 338 3.03 -9.71 -7.37
C LEU A 338 2.77 -10.33 -8.75
N LEU A 339 3.15 -11.60 -8.94
CA LEU A 339 2.87 -12.32 -10.18
C LEU A 339 1.36 -12.37 -10.46
N GLU A 340 0.56 -12.78 -9.48
CA GLU A 340 -0.90 -12.85 -9.59
C GLU A 340 -1.51 -11.48 -9.89
N ILE A 341 -1.08 -10.44 -9.18
CA ILE A 341 -1.52 -9.06 -9.37
C ILE A 341 -1.28 -8.62 -10.82
N ILE A 342 -0.07 -8.81 -11.33
CA ILE A 342 0.32 -8.33 -12.66
C ILE A 342 -0.38 -9.16 -13.75
N GLN A 343 -0.42 -10.48 -13.62
CA GLN A 343 -1.05 -11.38 -14.60
C GLN A 343 -2.56 -11.14 -14.73
N LYS A 344 -3.24 -10.71 -13.66
CA LYS A 344 -4.65 -10.32 -13.70
C LYS A 344 -4.94 -9.21 -14.71
N LYS A 345 -3.99 -8.30 -14.96
CA LYS A 345 -4.13 -7.17 -15.88
C LYS A 345 -3.39 -7.35 -17.20
N PHE A 346 -2.20 -7.94 -17.16
CA PHE A 346 -1.29 -8.06 -18.28
C PHE A 346 -1.03 -9.53 -18.64
N THR A 347 -2.07 -10.21 -19.13
CA THR A 347 -2.05 -11.67 -19.39
C THR A 347 -0.99 -12.13 -20.40
N ASN A 348 -0.58 -11.24 -21.32
CA ASN A 348 0.36 -11.56 -22.40
C ASN A 348 1.79 -11.03 -22.14
N PHE A 349 2.04 -10.38 -20.99
CA PHE A 349 3.35 -9.86 -20.65
C PHE A 349 4.21 -10.98 -20.04
N ALA A 350 5.45 -11.14 -20.53
CA ALA A 350 6.33 -12.19 -20.05
C ALA A 350 6.84 -11.85 -18.64
N ILE A 351 6.45 -12.64 -17.65
CA ILE A 351 6.82 -12.45 -16.25
C ILE A 351 7.41 -13.76 -15.73
N ARG A 352 8.51 -13.65 -14.99
CA ARG A 352 9.18 -14.77 -14.35
C ARG A 352 9.35 -14.48 -12.86
N LEU A 353 9.25 -15.51 -12.04
CA LEU A 353 9.75 -15.48 -10.67
C LEU A 353 11.24 -15.84 -10.71
N THR A 354 12.04 -15.24 -9.83
CA THR A 354 13.43 -15.64 -9.64
C THR A 354 13.52 -17.09 -9.15
N GLU A 355 14.50 -17.83 -9.68
CA GLU A 355 14.89 -19.14 -9.15
C GLU A 355 15.94 -19.04 -8.03
N GLN A 356 16.43 -17.83 -7.75
CA GLN A 356 17.45 -17.56 -6.74
C GLN A 356 16.82 -17.40 -5.35
N ASN A 357 17.42 -18.06 -4.36
CA ASN A 357 17.11 -17.79 -2.96
C ASN A 357 17.98 -16.61 -2.47
N THR A 358 17.34 -15.49 -2.14
CA THR A 358 18.02 -14.28 -1.66
C THR A 358 18.18 -14.22 -0.14
N ASN A 359 17.71 -15.23 0.61
CA ASN A 359 17.86 -15.27 2.07
C ASN A 359 19.34 -15.34 2.48
N PRO A 360 19.88 -14.30 3.13
CA PRO A 360 21.28 -14.31 3.55
C PRO A 360 21.49 -15.12 4.86
N ILE A 361 20.39 -15.48 5.55
CA ILE A 361 20.42 -16.13 6.86
C ILE A 361 20.51 -17.65 6.69
N ASN A 362 21.53 -18.24 7.31
CA ASN A 362 21.76 -19.68 7.31
C ASN A 362 21.59 -20.24 8.72
N TYR A 363 20.89 -21.36 8.82
CA TYR A 363 20.58 -22.02 10.09
C TYR A 363 21.36 -23.34 10.19
N LEU A 364 21.89 -23.64 11.37
CA LEU A 364 22.52 -24.91 11.71
C LEU A 364 21.54 -25.72 12.58
N PHE A 365 21.33 -27.00 12.24
CA PHE A 365 20.36 -27.89 12.89
C PHE A 365 21.05 -28.97 13.71
#